data_AF-A0A655AI49-F1
#
_entry.id   AF-A0A655AI49-F1
#
_cell.length_a   1.000
_cell.length_b   1.000
_cell.length_c   1.000
_cell.angle_alpha   90.00
_cell.angle_beta   90.00
_cell.angle_gamma   90.00
#
_symmetry.space_group_name_H-M   'P 1'
#
loop_
_entity.id
_entity.type
_entity.pdbx_description
1 polymer ?
#
loop_
_entity_poly.entity_id
_entity_poly.type
_entity_poly.pdbx_seq_one_letter_code
_entity_poly.pdbx_strand_id
1 'polypeptide(L)'
;MLAFAQTYRSTDVAPPRGETPDFLPVVLEFAATVDPEAGRRLLSGYRVPIAALCNALTEAALPYAHTVAAVCRTGDMMGELFWTVVPYVTMTIVAVGSWWRYRYDKFGWTTRSSQLYESRLLRIASPMFHFGILVVIVGHGIGLVIPQSWTQAAGLSEGAYHVQAVVLGSIAGITTLAGVTLLIYRRRTRGPVFMATTVNDKVMYLVLVAAIVAGLGATALGSGVVGEAYNYRETVSVWFRSVWVLQPRGDLMAEAPLYYQIHVLIGLALFALWPFTRLVHAFSAPIGYLFRPYIIYRSREELVLTRPRRRGW
;
A
#
# COMPACT_ATOMS: atom_id res chain seq x y z
N MET A 1 -16.18 -2.60 32.58
CA MET A 1 -16.69 -3.35 33.75
C MET A 1 -17.81 -4.35 33.45
N LEU A 2 -19.01 -3.96 32.97
CA LEU A 2 -20.14 -4.91 32.81
C LEU A 2 -19.82 -6.10 31.87
N ALA A 3 -19.16 -5.83 30.73
CA ALA A 3 -18.79 -6.84 29.75
C ALA A 3 -17.84 -7.92 30.31
N PHE A 4 -16.87 -7.52 31.13
CA PHE A 4 -15.95 -8.44 31.81
C PHE A 4 -16.69 -9.34 32.81
N ALA A 5 -17.51 -8.74 33.67
CA ALA A 5 -18.28 -9.49 34.67
C ALA A 5 -19.35 -10.41 34.05
N GLN A 6 -19.89 -10.06 32.88
CA GLN A 6 -20.78 -10.94 32.12
C GLN A 6 -20.01 -12.12 31.50
N THR A 7 -18.82 -11.86 30.95
CA THR A 7 -17.97 -12.88 30.35
C THR A 7 -17.54 -13.91 31.39
N TYR A 8 -17.09 -13.50 32.57
CA TYR A 8 -16.72 -14.43 33.65
C TYR A 8 -17.90 -15.28 34.11
N ARG A 9 -19.07 -14.67 34.28
CA ARG A 9 -20.29 -15.39 34.68
C ARG A 9 -20.79 -16.37 33.61
N SER A 10 -20.56 -16.08 32.33
CA SER A 10 -20.92 -16.98 31.23
C SER A 10 -20.07 -18.25 31.17
N THR A 11 -18.95 -18.28 31.89
CA THR A 11 -18.07 -19.46 32.03
C THR A 11 -18.14 -20.04 33.44
N ASP A 12 -19.23 -19.79 34.18
CA ASP A 12 -19.47 -20.23 35.57
C ASP A 12 -18.40 -19.79 36.59
N VAL A 13 -17.62 -18.74 36.29
CA VAL A 13 -16.62 -18.18 37.21
C VAL A 13 -17.13 -16.85 37.79
N ALA A 14 -17.10 -16.74 39.11
CA ALA A 14 -17.44 -15.49 39.78
C ALA A 14 -16.31 -14.45 39.60
N PRO A 15 -16.62 -13.17 39.33
CA PRO A 15 -15.61 -12.13 39.33
C PRO A 15 -14.91 -12.03 40.70
N PRO A 16 -13.61 -11.67 40.75
CA PRO A 16 -12.86 -11.59 42.01
C PRO A 16 -13.53 -10.68 43.02
N ARG A 17 -13.54 -11.08 44.31
CA ARG A 17 -14.23 -10.32 45.38
C ARG A 17 -13.46 -9.10 45.90
N GLY A 18 -12.19 -8.93 45.52
CA GLY A 18 -11.31 -7.85 45.99
C GLY A 18 -10.63 -7.03 44.89
N GLU A 19 -10.87 -7.36 43.62
CA GLU A 19 -10.23 -6.72 42.46
C GLU A 19 -11.31 -6.39 41.42
N THR A 20 -11.06 -5.36 40.61
CA THR A 20 -12.04 -5.01 39.57
C THR A 20 -12.02 -6.06 38.45
N PRO A 21 -13.17 -6.41 37.84
CA PRO A 21 -13.21 -7.43 36.79
C PRO A 21 -12.37 -7.11 35.55
N ASP A 22 -12.02 -5.85 35.32
CA ASP A 22 -11.19 -5.36 34.23
C ASP A 22 -9.72 -5.15 34.62
N PHE A 23 -9.32 -5.53 35.83
CA PHE A 23 -7.93 -5.49 36.26
C PHE A 23 -7.11 -6.44 35.38
N LEU A 24 -6.07 -5.94 34.70
CA LEU A 24 -5.34 -6.67 33.67
C LEU A 24 -4.81 -8.05 34.14
N PRO A 25 -4.23 -8.20 35.35
CA PRO A 25 -3.86 -9.51 35.88
C PRO A 25 -5.02 -10.51 35.97
N VAL A 26 -6.21 -10.07 36.40
CA VAL A 26 -7.42 -10.92 36.45
C VAL A 26 -7.80 -11.41 35.07
N VAL A 27 -7.77 -10.52 34.07
CA VAL A 27 -8.11 -10.87 32.69
C VAL A 27 -7.10 -11.87 32.11
N LEU A 28 -5.81 -11.71 32.43
CA LEU A 28 -4.74 -12.60 31.99
C LEU A 28 -4.82 -13.98 32.66
N GLU A 29 -5.11 -14.03 33.96
CA GLU A 29 -5.32 -15.29 34.68
C GLU A 29 -6.55 -16.03 34.14
N PHE A 30 -7.67 -15.32 33.91
CA PHE A 30 -8.86 -15.87 33.29
C PHE A 30 -8.57 -16.45 31.90
N ALA A 31 -7.82 -15.73 31.06
CA ALA A 31 -7.40 -16.18 29.74
C ALA A 31 -6.46 -17.41 29.82
N ALA A 32 -5.62 -17.50 30.85
CA ALA A 32 -4.68 -18.60 30.99
C ALA A 32 -5.32 -19.88 31.57
N THR A 33 -6.32 -19.75 32.44
CA THR A 33 -6.78 -20.86 33.29
C THR A 33 -8.23 -21.27 33.10
N VAL A 34 -9.10 -20.38 32.58
CA VAL A 34 -10.55 -20.63 32.50
C VAL A 34 -11.01 -20.76 31.04
N ASP A 35 -10.90 -19.70 30.27
CA ASP A 35 -11.32 -19.69 28.86
C ASP A 35 -10.34 -18.85 28.02
N PRO A 36 -9.38 -19.50 27.34
CA PRO A 36 -8.41 -18.81 26.50
C PRO A 36 -9.02 -18.02 25.35
N GLU A 37 -10.17 -18.44 24.83
CA GLU A 37 -10.80 -17.77 23.68
C GLU A 37 -11.58 -16.54 24.14
N ALA A 38 -12.36 -16.65 25.21
CA ALA A 38 -13.06 -15.51 25.80
C ALA A 38 -12.08 -14.48 26.39
N GLY A 39 -11.04 -14.93 27.07
CA GLY A 39 -9.98 -14.08 27.58
C GLY A 39 -9.26 -13.32 26.47
N ARG A 40 -8.90 -13.99 25.36
CA ARG A 40 -8.29 -13.32 24.20
C ARG A 40 -9.22 -12.30 23.56
N ARG A 41 -10.52 -12.58 23.45
CA ARG A 41 -11.51 -11.59 22.96
C ARG A 41 -11.57 -10.34 23.83
N LEU A 42 -11.53 -10.49 25.16
CA LEU A 42 -11.49 -9.36 26.08
C LEU A 42 -10.19 -8.56 25.90
N LEU A 43 -9.02 -9.22 25.88
CA LEU A 43 -7.73 -8.55 25.69
C LEU A 43 -7.66 -7.80 24.35
N SER A 44 -8.10 -8.42 23.25
CA SER A 44 -8.12 -7.80 21.92
C SER A 44 -9.12 -6.65 21.81
N GLY A 45 -10.27 -6.75 22.48
CA GLY A 45 -11.32 -5.73 22.52
C GLY A 45 -10.91 -4.48 23.29
N TYR A 46 -10.00 -4.62 24.26
CA TYR A 46 -9.51 -3.53 25.10
C TYR A 46 -8.02 -3.21 24.88
N ARG A 47 -7.48 -3.51 23.69
CA ARG A 47 -6.07 -3.26 23.34
C ARG A 47 -5.65 -1.79 23.48
N VAL A 48 -6.53 -0.84 23.16
CA VAL A 48 -6.23 0.60 23.19
C VAL A 48 -5.98 1.08 24.63
N PRO A 49 -6.87 0.79 25.61
CA PRO A 49 -6.57 1.03 27.03
C PRO A 49 -5.31 0.33 27.53
N ILE A 50 -5.04 -0.92 27.11
CA ILE A 50 -3.86 -1.68 27.55
C ILE A 50 -2.57 -1.05 26.99
N ALA A 51 -2.57 -0.59 25.74
CA ALA A 51 -1.46 0.14 25.14
C ALA A 51 -1.25 1.51 25.82
N ALA A 52 -2.32 2.23 26.14
CA ALA A 52 -2.24 3.49 26.88
C ALA A 52 -1.62 3.29 28.28
N LEU A 53 -2.00 2.21 28.98
CA LEU A 53 -1.38 1.80 30.24
C LEU A 53 0.12 1.49 30.05
N CYS A 54 0.47 0.75 29.00
CA CYS A 54 1.87 0.45 28.68
C CYS A 54 2.70 1.72 28.48
N ASN A 55 2.18 2.70 27.73
CA ASN A 55 2.85 3.98 27.49
C ASN A 55 3.03 4.77 28.79
N ALA A 56 1.98 4.89 29.61
CA ALA A 56 2.04 5.59 30.89
C ALA A 56 3.06 4.95 31.86
N LEU A 57 3.12 3.61 31.93
CA LEU A 57 4.10 2.91 32.75
C LEU A 57 5.53 3.10 32.24
N THR A 58 5.70 3.19 30.91
CA THR A 58 7.01 3.40 30.27
C THR A 58 7.52 4.82 30.51
N GLU A 59 6.66 5.83 30.33
CA GLU A 59 6.98 7.23 30.62
C GLU A 59 7.33 7.45 32.10
N ALA A 60 6.60 6.78 33.00
CA ALA A 60 6.89 6.82 34.43
C ALA A 60 8.10 5.96 34.85
N ALA A 61 8.77 5.30 33.89
CA ALA A 61 9.91 4.40 34.12
C ALA A 61 9.65 3.32 35.20
N LEU A 62 8.42 2.81 35.25
CA LEU A 62 8.01 1.84 36.26
C LEU A 62 8.45 0.41 35.89
N PRO A 63 8.84 -0.43 36.87
CA PRO A 63 9.31 -1.79 36.59
C PRO A 63 8.31 -2.67 35.83
N TYR A 64 7.01 -2.39 35.99
CA TYR A 64 5.91 -3.13 35.38
C TYR A 64 5.73 -2.86 33.88
N ALA A 65 6.38 -1.82 33.33
CA ALA A 65 6.29 -1.47 31.92
C ALA A 65 6.70 -2.63 31.01
N HIS A 66 7.75 -3.37 31.37
CA HIS A 66 8.23 -4.51 30.57
C HIS A 66 7.21 -5.65 30.50
N THR A 67 6.50 -5.93 31.60
CA THR A 67 5.50 -6.99 31.66
C THR A 67 4.26 -6.64 30.84
N VAL A 68 3.76 -5.41 30.96
CA VAL A 68 2.61 -4.96 30.16
C VAL A 68 2.99 -4.87 28.67
N ALA A 69 4.21 -4.43 28.35
CA ALA A 69 4.72 -4.42 26.98
C ALA A 69 4.81 -5.82 26.35
N ALA A 70 5.06 -6.87 27.15
CA ALA A 70 5.03 -8.25 26.65
C ALA A 70 3.60 -8.69 26.31
N VAL A 71 2.61 -8.29 27.11
CA VAL A 71 1.19 -8.57 26.87
C VAL A 71 0.69 -7.86 25.61
N CYS A 72 1.02 -6.57 25.44
CA CYS A 72 0.71 -5.81 24.21
C CYS A 72 1.27 -6.49 22.96
N ARG A 73 2.57 -6.86 22.99
CA ARG A 73 3.23 -7.55 21.88
C ARG A 73 2.58 -8.88 21.50
N THR A 74 1.95 -9.55 22.46
CA THR A 74 1.28 -10.83 22.20
C THR A 74 -0.05 -10.64 21.43
N GLY A 75 -0.76 -9.53 21.66
CA GLY A 75 -2.02 -9.21 21.00
C GLY A 75 -1.88 -8.62 19.60
N ASP A 76 -0.83 -7.83 19.36
CA ASP A 76 -0.63 -7.09 18.10
C ASP A 76 0.18 -7.87 17.04
N MET A 77 0.65 -9.08 17.39
CA MET A 77 1.48 -9.92 16.53
C MET A 77 0.84 -10.20 15.15
N MET A 78 -0.49 -10.31 15.07
CA MET A 78 -1.17 -10.57 13.80
C MET A 78 -1.11 -9.37 12.84
N GLY A 79 -1.25 -8.15 13.36
CA GLY A 79 -1.18 -6.93 12.55
C GLY A 79 0.24 -6.66 12.08
N GLU A 80 1.21 -6.78 12.98
CA GLU A 80 2.63 -6.68 12.66
C GLU A 80 3.07 -7.73 11.62
N LEU A 81 2.66 -8.99 11.81
CA LEU A 81 2.98 -10.07 10.88
C LEU A 81 2.37 -9.82 9.49
N PHE A 82 1.13 -9.35 9.43
CA PHE A 82 0.48 -8.99 8.18
C PHE A 82 1.29 -7.93 7.41
N TRP A 83 1.63 -6.83 8.08
CA TRP A 83 2.39 -5.72 7.47
C TRP A 83 3.86 -6.05 7.20
N THR A 84 4.37 -7.12 7.81
CA THR A 84 5.68 -7.68 7.54
C THR A 84 5.67 -8.56 6.28
N VAL A 85 4.66 -9.44 6.13
CA VAL A 85 4.66 -10.49 5.10
C VAL A 85 4.06 -10.02 3.77
N VAL A 86 2.93 -9.30 3.80
CA VAL A 86 2.16 -8.95 2.60
C VAL A 86 2.97 -8.15 1.55
N PRO A 87 3.87 -7.22 1.93
CA PRO A 87 4.73 -6.54 0.95
C PRO A 87 5.59 -7.51 0.15
N TYR A 88 6.20 -8.52 0.78
CA TYR A 88 7.04 -9.50 0.11
C TYR A 88 6.24 -10.43 -0.81
N VAL A 89 5.04 -10.82 -0.41
CA VAL A 89 4.11 -11.57 -1.27
C VAL A 89 3.77 -10.74 -2.51
N THR A 90 3.45 -9.46 -2.32
CA THR A 90 3.11 -8.52 -3.40
C THR A 90 4.28 -8.34 -4.37
N MET A 91 5.50 -8.12 -3.84
CA MET A 91 6.72 -8.02 -4.65
C MET A 91 7.00 -9.29 -5.45
N THR A 92 6.79 -10.46 -4.83
CA THR A 92 6.94 -11.76 -5.49
C THR A 92 5.96 -11.89 -6.65
N ILE A 93 4.69 -11.53 -6.46
CA ILE A 93 3.67 -11.52 -7.52
C ILE A 93 4.08 -10.58 -8.66
N VAL A 94 4.50 -9.36 -8.35
CA VAL A 94 4.93 -8.37 -9.37
C VAL A 94 6.11 -8.90 -10.17
N ALA A 95 7.14 -9.39 -9.49
CA ALA A 95 8.38 -9.85 -10.11
C ALA A 95 8.15 -11.10 -10.96
N VAL A 96 7.61 -12.17 -10.36
CA VAL A 96 7.37 -13.45 -11.05
C VAL A 96 6.32 -13.30 -12.14
N GLY A 97 5.21 -12.61 -11.85
CA GLY A 97 4.13 -12.39 -12.81
C GLY A 97 4.60 -11.57 -14.02
N SER A 98 5.40 -10.52 -13.80
CA SER A 98 5.91 -9.68 -14.89
C SER A 98 6.97 -10.41 -15.70
N TRP A 99 7.87 -11.16 -15.05
CA TRP A 99 8.83 -12.03 -15.74
C TRP A 99 8.14 -13.09 -16.61
N TRP A 100 7.16 -13.80 -16.04
CA TRP A 100 6.39 -14.81 -16.76
C TRP A 100 5.66 -14.21 -17.95
N ARG A 101 4.96 -13.08 -17.75
CA ARG A 101 4.25 -12.41 -18.85
C ARG A 101 5.20 -11.91 -19.93
N TYR A 102 6.33 -11.34 -19.56
CA TYR A 102 7.35 -10.93 -20.54
C TYR A 102 7.91 -12.11 -21.34
N ARG A 103 8.01 -13.29 -20.72
CA ARG A 103 8.56 -14.49 -21.36
C ARG A 103 7.56 -15.21 -22.28
N TYR A 104 6.29 -15.28 -21.88
CA TYR A 104 5.27 -16.12 -22.51
C TYR A 104 4.16 -15.33 -23.23
N ASP A 105 3.93 -14.06 -22.90
CA ASP A 105 2.92 -13.20 -23.52
C ASP A 105 3.51 -11.83 -23.92
N LYS A 106 4.49 -11.87 -24.83
CA LYS A 106 5.11 -10.66 -25.38
C LYS A 106 4.13 -9.78 -26.15
N PHE A 107 3.12 -10.37 -26.79
CA PHE A 107 2.11 -9.62 -27.55
C PHE A 107 1.12 -8.89 -26.64
N GLY A 108 0.83 -9.44 -25.46
CA GLY A 108 0.03 -8.77 -24.44
C GLY A 108 0.77 -7.65 -23.70
N TRP A 109 2.07 -7.50 -23.91
CA TRP A 109 2.89 -6.41 -23.36
C TRP A 109 2.75 -5.13 -24.20
N THR A 110 1.64 -4.42 -24.02
CA THR A 110 1.31 -3.22 -24.79
C THR A 110 0.43 -2.25 -23.99
N THR A 111 0.42 -0.98 -24.39
CA THR A 111 -0.46 0.07 -23.83
C THR A 111 -1.94 -0.14 -24.15
N ARG A 112 -2.26 -0.99 -25.15
CA ARG A 112 -3.62 -1.20 -25.69
C ARG A 112 -4.32 0.14 -25.98
N SER A 113 -3.67 0.99 -26.78
CA SER A 113 -4.19 2.30 -27.14
C SER A 113 -5.56 2.19 -27.82
N SER A 114 -6.51 3.02 -27.37
CA SER A 114 -7.85 3.12 -27.97
C SER A 114 -8.05 4.45 -28.70
N GLN A 115 -6.96 5.16 -29.01
CA GLN A 115 -6.99 6.49 -29.60
C GLN A 115 -7.66 6.54 -30.97
N LEU A 116 -7.49 5.49 -31.78
CA LEU A 116 -8.11 5.40 -33.11
C LEU A 116 -9.64 5.44 -33.06
N TYR A 117 -10.24 4.89 -31.99
CA TYR A 117 -11.70 4.87 -31.82
C TYR A 117 -12.28 6.21 -31.37
N GLU A 118 -11.52 7.01 -30.62
CA GLU A 118 -11.93 8.34 -30.17
C GLU A 118 -10.69 9.10 -29.66
N SER A 119 -10.41 10.28 -30.23
CA SER A 119 -9.21 11.05 -29.87
C SER A 119 -9.46 12.38 -29.18
N ARG A 120 -10.66 12.98 -29.29
CA ARG A 120 -10.91 14.36 -28.83
C ARG A 120 -10.83 14.43 -27.31
N LEU A 121 -11.57 13.57 -26.60
CA LEU A 121 -11.54 13.52 -25.14
C LEU A 121 -10.22 12.93 -24.63
N LEU A 122 -9.68 11.95 -25.35
CA LEU A 122 -8.41 11.32 -24.99
C LEU A 122 -7.23 12.30 -24.96
N ARG A 123 -7.17 13.27 -25.89
CA ARG A 123 -6.10 14.29 -25.97
C ARG A 123 -6.00 15.16 -24.72
N ILE A 124 -7.07 15.29 -23.94
CA ILE A 124 -7.09 16.08 -22.69
C ILE A 124 -6.99 15.13 -21.49
N ALA A 125 -7.84 14.12 -21.44
CA ALA A 125 -7.93 13.20 -20.30
C ALA A 125 -6.64 12.39 -20.08
N SER A 126 -5.99 11.96 -21.17
CA SER A 126 -4.76 11.15 -21.06
C SER A 126 -3.58 11.96 -20.50
N PRO A 127 -3.24 13.15 -21.01
CA PRO A 127 -2.20 13.98 -20.39
C PRO A 127 -2.51 14.36 -18.95
N MET A 128 -3.74 14.79 -18.62
CA MET A 128 -4.12 15.10 -17.24
C MET A 128 -3.84 13.93 -16.30
N PHE A 129 -4.29 12.73 -16.67
CA PHE A 129 -4.03 11.53 -15.87
C PHE A 129 -2.54 11.21 -15.75
N HIS A 130 -1.81 11.17 -16.86
CA HIS A 130 -0.41 10.71 -16.85
C HIS A 130 0.54 11.72 -16.20
N PHE A 131 0.39 13.02 -16.46
CA PHE A 131 1.21 14.02 -15.77
C PHE A 131 0.88 14.08 -14.28
N GLY A 132 -0.41 14.03 -13.93
CA GLY A 132 -0.84 13.96 -12.53
C GLY A 132 -0.22 12.75 -11.81
N ILE A 133 -0.39 11.54 -12.35
CA ILE A 133 0.09 10.32 -11.69
C ILE A 133 1.62 10.27 -11.62
N LEU A 134 2.34 10.81 -12.62
CA LEU A 134 3.79 10.90 -12.57
C LEU A 134 4.25 11.81 -11.42
N VAL A 135 3.61 12.96 -11.21
CA VAL A 135 3.90 13.83 -10.07
C VAL A 135 3.56 13.13 -8.75
N VAL A 136 2.45 12.39 -8.67
CA VAL A 136 2.09 11.58 -7.49
C VAL A 136 3.17 10.52 -7.21
N ILE A 137 3.65 9.80 -8.23
CA ILE A 137 4.70 8.78 -8.09
C ILE A 137 6.01 9.41 -7.60
N VAL A 138 6.42 10.54 -8.17
CA VAL A 138 7.62 11.26 -7.72
C VAL A 138 7.45 11.73 -6.28
N GLY A 139 6.29 12.28 -5.92
CA GLY A 139 5.97 12.67 -4.56
C GLY A 139 6.02 11.51 -3.57
N HIS A 140 5.48 10.34 -3.92
CA HIS A 140 5.61 9.11 -3.13
C HIS A 140 7.08 8.69 -2.99
N GLY A 141 7.86 8.77 -4.06
CA GLY A 141 9.30 8.49 -4.02
C GLY A 141 10.03 9.40 -3.03
N ILE A 142 9.82 10.71 -3.11
CA ILE A 142 10.41 11.68 -2.19
C ILE A 142 9.95 11.39 -0.75
N GLY A 143 8.66 11.19 -0.52
CA GLY A 143 8.13 11.02 0.84
C GLY A 143 8.42 9.68 1.50
N LEU A 144 8.54 8.60 0.73
CA LEU A 144 8.74 7.26 1.27
C LEU A 144 10.21 6.83 1.28
N VAL A 145 11.00 7.24 0.28
CA VAL A 145 12.39 6.77 0.12
C VAL A 145 13.39 7.72 0.77
N ILE A 146 13.17 9.04 0.67
CA ILE A 146 14.15 10.01 1.16
C ILE A 146 14.01 10.18 2.67
N PRO A 147 15.09 9.94 3.45
CA PRO A 147 15.05 10.11 4.90
C PRO A 147 14.78 11.54 5.34
N GLN A 148 14.13 11.66 6.50
CA GLN A 148 13.86 12.97 7.10
C GLN A 148 15.13 13.78 7.38
N SER A 149 16.19 13.11 7.84
CA SER A 149 17.49 13.73 8.08
C SER A 149 18.08 14.37 6.83
N TRP A 150 17.84 13.81 5.64
CA TRP A 150 18.36 14.36 4.38
C TRP A 150 17.64 15.65 3.99
N THR A 151 16.32 15.70 4.13
CA THR A 151 15.57 16.93 3.83
C THR A 151 15.91 18.04 4.83
N GLN A 152 16.08 17.69 6.11
CA GLN A 152 16.51 18.63 7.14
C GLN A 152 17.93 19.15 6.86
N ALA A 153 18.86 18.28 6.47
CA ALA A 153 20.22 18.67 6.08
C ALA A 153 20.25 19.58 4.84
N ALA A 154 19.28 19.44 3.93
CA ALA A 154 19.08 20.34 2.80
C ALA A 154 18.42 21.68 3.18
N GLY A 155 18.15 21.93 4.47
CA GLY A 155 17.55 23.16 4.98
C GLY A 155 16.03 23.22 4.88
N LEU A 156 15.34 22.12 4.52
CA LEU A 156 13.88 22.07 4.51
C LEU A 156 13.34 21.83 5.92
N SER A 157 12.67 22.85 6.46
CA SER A 157 11.92 22.70 7.71
C SER A 157 10.76 21.71 7.54
N GLU A 158 10.33 21.09 8.64
CA GLU A 158 9.21 20.16 8.65
C GLU A 158 7.93 20.80 8.12
N GLY A 159 7.62 22.02 8.56
CA GLY A 159 6.47 22.78 8.06
C GLY A 159 6.54 23.09 6.57
N ALA A 160 7.71 23.48 6.04
CA ALA A 160 7.88 23.75 4.62
C ALA A 160 7.70 22.48 3.77
N TYR A 161 8.27 21.36 4.22
CA TYR A 161 8.08 20.06 3.59
C TYR A 161 6.60 19.64 3.61
N HIS A 162 5.94 19.78 4.76
CA HIS A 162 4.53 19.41 4.94
C HIS A 162 3.61 20.20 4.01
N VAL A 163 3.76 21.53 3.98
CA VAL A 163 2.97 22.41 3.09
C VAL A 163 3.22 22.04 1.62
N GLN A 164 4.47 21.83 1.23
CA GLN A 164 4.79 21.43 -0.15
C GLN A 164 4.15 20.08 -0.50
N ALA A 165 4.26 19.08 0.38
CA ALA A 165 3.70 17.76 0.17
C ALA A 165 2.18 17.80 0.03
N VAL A 166 1.49 18.54 0.90
CA VAL A 166 0.02 18.68 0.86
C VAL A 166 -0.41 19.42 -0.41
N VAL A 167 0.21 20.54 -0.76
CA VAL A 167 -0.19 21.36 -1.92
C VAL A 167 0.08 20.62 -3.22
N LEU A 168 1.31 20.17 -3.45
CA LEU A 168 1.67 19.46 -4.69
C LEU A 168 0.94 18.13 -4.79
N GLY A 169 0.84 17.39 -3.68
CA GLY A 169 0.11 16.13 -3.61
C GLY A 169 -1.38 16.30 -3.94
N SER A 170 -2.03 17.33 -3.40
CA SER A 170 -3.45 17.61 -3.67
C SER A 170 -3.69 17.99 -5.13
N ILE A 171 -2.89 18.91 -5.68
CA ILE A 171 -3.02 19.32 -7.09
C ILE A 171 -2.82 18.13 -8.02
N ALA A 172 -1.76 17.34 -7.80
CA ALA A 172 -1.46 16.17 -8.61
C ALA A 172 -2.53 15.09 -8.47
N GLY A 173 -2.97 14.80 -7.24
CA GLY A 173 -4.01 13.81 -6.97
C GLY A 173 -5.36 14.18 -7.58
N ILE A 174 -5.81 15.44 -7.44
CA ILE A 174 -7.06 15.93 -8.04
C ILE A 174 -6.98 15.88 -9.57
N THR A 175 -5.87 16.32 -10.15
CA THR A 175 -5.66 16.28 -11.60
C THR A 175 -5.67 14.84 -12.13
N THR A 176 -5.04 13.92 -11.39
CA THR A 176 -5.05 12.49 -11.69
C THR A 176 -6.46 11.91 -11.62
N LEU A 177 -7.21 12.24 -10.55
CA LEU A 177 -8.58 11.78 -10.33
C LEU A 177 -9.53 12.29 -11.42
N ALA A 178 -9.42 13.57 -11.78
CA ALA A 178 -10.18 14.15 -12.89
C ALA A 178 -9.84 13.46 -14.21
N GLY A 179 -8.55 13.26 -14.50
CA GLY A 179 -8.08 12.57 -15.70
C GLY A 179 -8.62 11.14 -15.81
N VAL A 180 -8.51 10.32 -14.76
CA VAL A 180 -9.02 8.94 -14.78
C VAL A 180 -10.55 8.91 -14.87
N THR A 181 -11.25 9.85 -14.22
CA THR A 181 -12.72 9.97 -14.29
C THR A 181 -13.16 10.25 -15.72
N LEU A 182 -12.52 11.18 -16.42
CA LEU A 182 -12.77 11.46 -17.84
C LEU A 182 -12.46 10.25 -18.73
N LEU A 183 -11.37 9.52 -18.45
CA LEU A 183 -11.02 8.29 -19.18
C LEU A 183 -12.06 7.18 -18.97
N ILE A 184 -12.58 7.01 -17.76
CA ILE A 184 -13.64 6.04 -17.46
C ILE A 184 -14.93 6.47 -18.13
N TYR A 185 -15.33 7.74 -18.00
CA TYR A 185 -16.49 8.31 -18.69
C TYR A 185 -16.43 8.05 -20.20
N ARG A 186 -15.26 8.32 -20.82
CA ARG A 186 -15.00 8.02 -22.24
C ARG A 186 -15.24 6.53 -22.56
N ARG A 187 -14.70 5.63 -21.75
CA ARG A 187 -14.87 4.17 -21.96
C ARG A 187 -16.30 3.71 -21.81
N ARG A 188 -17.11 4.36 -20.97
CA ARG A 188 -18.52 3.99 -20.75
C ARG A 188 -19.45 4.56 -21.81
N THR A 189 -19.11 5.71 -22.40
CA THR A 189 -19.98 6.41 -23.36
C THR A 189 -19.65 6.14 -24.83
N ARG A 190 -18.44 5.65 -25.14
CA ARG A 190 -18.02 5.36 -26.52
C ARG A 190 -18.09 3.85 -26.80
N GLY A 191 -19.09 3.43 -27.57
CA GLY A 191 -19.37 2.02 -27.90
C GLY A 191 -18.14 1.19 -28.29
N PRO A 192 -17.36 1.57 -29.32
CA PRO A 192 -16.18 0.80 -29.72
C PRO A 192 -15.11 0.68 -28.63
N VAL A 193 -14.93 1.74 -27.82
CA VAL A 193 -13.97 1.73 -26.70
C VAL A 193 -14.46 0.84 -25.57
N PHE A 194 -15.77 0.85 -25.29
CA PHE A 194 -16.38 -0.01 -24.28
C PHE A 194 -16.21 -1.49 -24.63
N MET A 195 -16.50 -1.86 -25.88
CA MET A 195 -16.38 -3.24 -26.38
C MET A 195 -14.94 -3.75 -26.33
N ALA A 196 -13.96 -2.88 -26.51
CA ALA A 196 -12.54 -3.22 -26.37
C ALA A 196 -12.01 -3.24 -24.92
N THR A 197 -12.85 -2.93 -23.92
CA THR A 197 -12.43 -2.85 -22.51
C THR A 197 -12.63 -4.20 -21.81
N THR A 198 -11.53 -4.79 -21.32
CA THR A 198 -11.55 -6.12 -20.70
C THR A 198 -12.03 -6.08 -19.24
N VAL A 199 -12.38 -7.23 -18.67
CA VAL A 199 -12.73 -7.35 -17.23
C VAL A 199 -11.57 -6.89 -16.35
N ASN A 200 -10.36 -7.29 -16.73
CA ASN A 200 -9.14 -6.92 -16.04
C ASN A 200 -8.88 -5.41 -16.04
N ASP A 201 -9.21 -4.72 -17.14
CA ASP A 201 -9.17 -3.26 -17.17
C ASP A 201 -10.16 -2.64 -16.18
N LYS A 202 -11.37 -3.21 -16.06
CA LYS A 202 -12.40 -2.72 -15.11
C LYS A 202 -11.96 -2.89 -13.66
N VAL A 203 -11.41 -4.05 -13.31
CA VAL A 203 -10.87 -4.32 -11.96
C VAL A 203 -9.72 -3.37 -11.65
N MET A 204 -8.78 -3.20 -12.59
CA MET A 204 -7.67 -2.25 -12.44
C MET A 204 -8.17 -0.81 -12.26
N TYR A 205 -9.17 -0.37 -13.02
CA TYR A 205 -9.74 0.96 -12.84
C TYR A 205 -10.38 1.15 -11.47
N LEU A 206 -11.11 0.16 -10.99
CA LEU A 206 -11.71 0.20 -9.66
C LEU A 206 -10.65 0.39 -8.58
N VAL A 207 -9.61 -0.47 -8.58
CA VAL A 207 -8.55 -0.44 -7.57
C VAL A 207 -7.70 0.84 -7.70
N LEU A 208 -7.39 1.28 -8.91
CA LEU A 208 -6.64 2.52 -9.15
C LEU A 208 -7.40 3.75 -8.66
N VAL A 209 -8.70 3.86 -8.97
CA VAL A 209 -9.53 4.98 -8.49
C VAL A 209 -9.65 4.93 -6.97
N ALA A 210 -9.85 3.75 -6.39
CA ALA A 210 -9.86 3.57 -4.94
C ALA A 210 -8.52 4.02 -4.31
N ALA A 211 -7.38 3.67 -4.91
CA ALA A 211 -6.07 4.09 -4.43
C ALA A 211 -5.91 5.62 -4.44
N ILE A 212 -6.33 6.27 -5.53
CA ILE A 212 -6.25 7.73 -5.68
C ILE A 212 -7.16 8.43 -4.66
N VAL A 213 -8.40 7.96 -4.50
CA VAL A 213 -9.35 8.53 -3.52
C VAL A 213 -8.86 8.31 -2.10
N ALA A 214 -8.38 7.11 -1.76
CA ALA A 214 -7.81 6.83 -0.45
C ALA A 214 -6.56 7.68 -0.18
N GLY A 215 -5.71 7.91 -1.19
CA GLY A 215 -4.50 8.73 -1.05
C GLY A 215 -4.81 10.22 -0.86
N LEU A 216 -5.79 10.75 -1.59
CA LEU A 216 -6.31 12.09 -1.37
C LEU A 216 -6.95 12.22 0.02
N GLY A 217 -7.70 11.21 0.45
CA GLY A 217 -8.26 11.14 1.80
C GLY A 217 -7.18 11.14 2.88
N ALA A 218 -6.14 10.32 2.71
CA ALA A 218 -5.00 10.29 3.64
C ALA A 218 -4.25 11.62 3.67
N THR A 219 -4.10 12.29 2.52
CA THR A 219 -3.51 13.64 2.45
C THR A 219 -4.38 14.65 3.21
N ALA A 220 -5.69 14.64 3.01
CA ALA A 220 -6.60 15.56 3.67
C ALA A 220 -6.63 15.34 5.20
N LEU A 221 -6.74 14.09 5.63
CA LEU A 221 -6.80 13.72 7.06
C LEU A 221 -5.45 13.91 7.78
N GLY A 222 -4.34 13.58 7.12
CA GLY A 222 -2.99 13.75 7.67
C GLY A 222 -2.43 15.17 7.59
N SER A 223 -3.07 16.07 6.84
CA SER A 223 -2.59 17.45 6.62
C SER A 223 -2.67 18.37 7.83
N GLY A 224 -3.43 18.00 8.87
CA GLY A 224 -3.71 18.89 9.99
C GLY A 224 -4.87 19.87 9.75
N VAL A 225 -5.58 19.77 8.61
CA VAL A 225 -6.75 20.62 8.31
C VAL A 225 -8.02 20.13 9.02
N VAL A 226 -8.16 18.81 9.20
CA VAL A 226 -9.33 18.15 9.81
C VAL A 226 -8.99 17.53 11.18
N GLY A 227 -7.77 17.75 11.70
CA GLY A 227 -7.27 17.16 12.94
C GLY A 227 -5.81 17.55 13.19
N GLU A 228 -5.09 16.80 14.02
CA GLU A 228 -3.65 16.98 14.17
C GLU A 228 -2.90 16.50 12.93
N ALA A 229 -1.84 17.22 12.55
CA ALA A 229 -0.99 16.81 11.45
C ALA A 229 -0.25 15.52 11.83
N TYR A 230 -0.30 14.52 10.95
CA TYR A 230 0.38 13.25 11.17
C TYR A 230 1.70 13.20 10.40
N ASN A 231 2.81 13.04 11.11
CA ASN A 231 4.11 12.89 10.47
C ASN A 231 4.33 11.42 10.00
N TYR A 232 3.87 11.13 8.78
CA TYR A 232 4.03 9.81 8.16
C TYR A 232 5.50 9.42 7.91
N ARG A 233 6.46 10.35 7.97
CA ARG A 233 7.88 10.08 7.69
C ARG A 233 8.59 9.33 8.80
N GLU A 234 8.01 9.33 10.00
CA GLU A 234 8.53 8.62 11.18
C GLU A 234 7.96 7.20 11.29
N THR A 235 6.87 6.90 10.58
CA THR A 235 6.16 5.61 10.65
C THR A 235 6.10 4.94 9.28
N VAL A 236 5.16 5.35 8.41
CA VAL A 236 4.90 4.76 7.09
C VAL A 236 6.14 4.75 6.21
N SER A 237 6.89 5.85 6.15
CA SER A 237 8.12 5.91 5.33
C SER A 237 9.25 5.05 5.89
N VAL A 238 9.34 4.90 7.22
CA VAL A 238 10.31 4.00 7.85
C VAL A 238 9.94 2.55 7.57
N TRP A 239 8.67 2.16 7.75
CA TRP A 239 8.14 0.86 7.35
C TRP A 239 8.45 0.55 5.89
N PHE A 240 8.15 1.47 4.96
CA PHE A 240 8.38 1.24 3.55
C PHE A 240 9.85 0.95 3.23
N ARG A 241 10.78 1.72 3.82
CA ARG A 241 12.23 1.51 3.63
C ARG A 241 12.71 0.21 4.25
N SER A 242 12.16 -0.16 5.41
CA SER A 242 12.50 -1.39 6.15
C SER A 242 12.31 -2.66 5.29
N VAL A 243 11.31 -2.65 4.40
CA VAL A 243 11.05 -3.75 3.46
C VAL A 243 12.23 -3.98 2.51
N TRP A 244 12.82 -2.90 1.99
CA TRP A 244 13.90 -2.95 1.00
C TRP A 244 15.27 -3.32 1.59
N VAL A 245 15.50 -3.01 2.86
CA VAL A 245 16.72 -3.42 3.59
C VAL A 245 16.56 -4.80 4.27
N LEU A 246 15.46 -5.50 3.99
CA LEU A 246 15.16 -6.85 4.50
C LEU A 246 15.12 -6.94 6.04
N GLN A 247 14.72 -5.84 6.69
CA GLN A 247 14.48 -5.77 8.13
C GLN A 247 13.08 -5.19 8.37
N PRO A 248 12.01 -5.92 7.98
CA PRO A 248 10.66 -5.38 7.96
C PRO A 248 10.18 -4.98 9.36
N ARG A 249 9.69 -3.75 9.48
CA ARG A 249 9.15 -3.15 10.71
C ARG A 249 7.63 -3.03 10.62
N GLY A 250 6.94 -4.18 10.60
CA GLY A 250 5.48 -4.24 10.46
C GLY A 250 4.71 -3.54 11.58
N ASP A 251 5.32 -3.42 12.75
CA ASP A 251 4.86 -2.66 13.91
C ASP A 251 4.53 -1.20 13.54
N LEU A 252 5.42 -0.54 12.79
CA LEU A 252 5.27 0.86 12.42
C LEU A 252 4.06 1.13 11.51
N MET A 253 3.63 0.13 10.72
CA MET A 253 2.42 0.24 9.91
C MET A 253 1.17 -0.18 10.68
N ALA A 254 1.29 -1.14 11.60
CA ALA A 254 0.18 -1.54 12.47
C ALA A 254 -0.28 -0.38 13.37
N GLU A 255 0.66 0.47 13.82
CA GLU A 255 0.39 1.66 14.63
C GLU A 255 -0.05 2.88 13.81
N ALA A 256 0.17 2.87 12.48
CA ALA A 256 -0.19 4.00 11.63
C ALA A 256 -1.72 4.21 11.59
N PRO A 257 -2.21 5.45 11.44
CA PRO A 257 -3.64 5.73 11.31
C PRO A 257 -4.31 4.90 10.23
N LEU A 258 -5.56 4.48 10.49
CA LEU A 258 -6.29 3.55 9.63
C LEU A 258 -6.39 4.02 8.17
N TYR A 259 -6.46 5.32 7.91
CA TYR A 259 -6.53 5.85 6.55
C TYR A 259 -5.24 5.63 5.75
N TYR A 260 -4.05 5.63 6.39
CA TYR A 260 -2.80 5.23 5.74
C TYR A 260 -2.76 3.72 5.50
N GLN A 261 -3.18 2.92 6.48
CA GLN A 261 -3.27 1.46 6.33
C GLN A 261 -4.17 1.06 5.15
N ILE A 262 -5.35 1.68 5.03
CA ILE A 262 -6.29 1.45 3.92
C ILE A 262 -5.65 1.84 2.58
N HIS A 263 -5.05 3.04 2.48
CA HIS A 263 -4.42 3.48 1.24
C HIS A 263 -3.30 2.53 0.80
N VAL A 264 -2.42 2.12 1.73
CA VAL A 264 -1.31 1.21 1.45
C VAL A 264 -1.82 -0.18 1.08
N LEU A 265 -2.84 -0.71 1.75
CA LEU A 265 -3.45 -1.99 1.41
C LEU A 265 -3.99 -2.00 -0.03
N ILE A 266 -4.71 -0.93 -0.42
CA ILE A 266 -5.22 -0.77 -1.79
C ILE A 266 -4.06 -0.63 -2.78
N GLY A 267 -3.00 0.09 -2.40
CA GLY A 267 -1.77 0.20 -3.18
C GLY A 267 -1.09 -1.15 -3.43
N LEU A 268 -0.92 -1.97 -2.38
CA LEU A 268 -0.37 -3.32 -2.50
C LEU A 268 -1.25 -4.21 -3.40
N ALA A 269 -2.57 -4.11 -3.28
CA ALA A 269 -3.48 -4.79 -4.19
C ALA A 269 -3.32 -4.32 -5.64
N LEU A 270 -3.14 -3.01 -5.88
CA LEU A 270 -2.87 -2.47 -7.22
C LEU A 270 -1.56 -3.02 -7.80
N PHE A 271 -0.51 -3.12 -6.99
CA PHE A 271 0.76 -3.76 -7.39
C PHE A 271 0.57 -5.25 -7.68
N ALA A 272 -0.16 -6.00 -6.85
CA ALA A 272 -0.44 -7.41 -7.11
C ALA A 272 -1.20 -7.64 -8.45
N LEU A 273 -2.06 -6.70 -8.85
CA LEU A 273 -2.76 -6.72 -10.15
C LEU A 273 -1.87 -6.29 -11.33
N TRP A 274 -0.76 -5.61 -11.08
CA TRP A 274 0.11 -5.02 -12.09
C TRP A 274 0.53 -5.97 -13.21
N PRO A 275 1.13 -7.15 -12.93
CA PRO A 275 1.62 -8.05 -13.98
C PRO A 275 0.50 -8.60 -14.84
N PHE A 276 -0.75 -8.58 -14.37
CA PHE A 276 -1.88 -9.14 -15.09
C PHE A 276 -2.59 -8.09 -15.93
N THR A 277 -2.52 -6.80 -15.57
CA THR A 277 -3.28 -5.72 -16.22
C THR A 277 -2.47 -4.99 -17.29
N ARG A 278 -3.07 -3.97 -17.93
CA ARG A 278 -2.33 -3.09 -18.84
C ARG A 278 -1.24 -2.25 -18.14
N LEU A 279 -1.14 -2.23 -16.81
CA LEU A 279 -0.15 -1.43 -16.07
C LEU A 279 1.30 -1.79 -16.41
N VAL A 280 1.56 -3.00 -16.92
CA VAL A 280 2.88 -3.42 -17.44
C VAL A 280 3.52 -2.43 -18.41
N HIS A 281 2.73 -1.61 -19.12
CA HIS A 281 3.26 -0.59 -20.03
C HIS A 281 4.20 0.41 -19.33
N ALA A 282 4.03 0.66 -18.03
CA ALA A 282 4.88 1.57 -17.27
C ALA A 282 6.34 1.08 -17.20
N PHE A 283 6.59 -0.23 -17.27
CA PHE A 283 7.95 -0.79 -17.35
C PHE A 283 8.61 -0.60 -18.72
N SER A 284 7.88 -0.10 -19.72
CA SER A 284 8.37 0.18 -21.06
C SER A 284 8.46 1.68 -21.35
N ALA A 285 8.60 2.50 -20.31
CA ALA A 285 8.91 3.92 -20.46
C ALA A 285 10.15 4.08 -21.36
N PRO A 286 10.05 4.81 -22.49
CA PRO A 286 11.05 4.77 -23.55
C PRO A 286 12.26 5.68 -23.26
N ILE A 287 12.87 5.56 -22.07
CA ILE A 287 14.01 6.39 -21.64
C ILE A 287 15.19 6.23 -22.60
N GLY A 288 15.45 4.99 -23.06
CA GLY A 288 16.51 4.71 -24.03
C GLY A 288 16.30 5.34 -25.42
N TYR A 289 15.07 5.78 -25.75
CA TYR A 289 14.81 6.46 -27.02
C TYR A 289 15.55 7.80 -27.12
N LEU A 290 15.80 8.46 -25.99
CA LEU A 290 16.56 9.73 -25.95
C LEU A 290 17.96 9.62 -26.53
N PHE A 291 18.54 8.41 -26.52
CA PHE A 291 19.90 8.13 -26.99
C PHE A 291 19.93 7.17 -28.18
N ARG A 292 18.76 6.78 -28.71
CA ARG A 292 18.65 5.79 -29.78
C ARG A 292 18.81 6.44 -31.15
N PRO A 293 19.67 5.89 -32.05
CA PRO A 293 19.74 6.34 -33.43
C PRO A 293 18.39 6.25 -34.15
N TYR A 294 18.08 7.22 -35.03
CA TYR A 294 16.81 7.24 -35.78
C TYR A 294 16.63 6.01 -36.68
N ILE A 295 17.71 5.53 -37.27
CA ILE A 295 17.71 4.36 -38.16
C ILE A 295 18.33 3.19 -37.41
N ILE A 296 17.60 2.08 -37.35
CA ILE A 296 18.04 0.86 -36.69
C ILE A 296 18.16 -0.24 -37.72
N TYR A 297 19.40 -0.66 -37.94
CA TYR A 297 19.70 -1.87 -38.69
C TYR A 297 19.63 -3.07 -37.74
N ARG A 298 18.97 -4.14 -38.17
CA ARG A 298 19.09 -5.45 -37.54
C ARG A 298 19.91 -6.32 -38.47
N SER A 299 20.97 -6.92 -37.95
CA SER A 299 21.68 -7.96 -38.68
C SER A 299 20.71 -9.11 -38.98
N ARG A 300 20.94 -9.83 -40.08
CA ARG A 300 20.37 -11.17 -40.19
C ARG A 300 20.95 -11.98 -39.02
N GLU A 301 20.10 -12.44 -38.11
CA GLU A 301 20.44 -13.67 -37.41
C GLU A 301 20.72 -14.70 -38.50
N GLU A 302 21.82 -15.45 -38.37
CA GLU A 302 21.91 -16.74 -39.06
C GLU A 302 20.67 -17.49 -38.65
N LEU A 303 19.66 -17.45 -39.52
CA LEU A 303 18.56 -18.38 -39.49
C LEU A 303 19.25 -19.73 -39.32
N VAL A 304 18.95 -20.42 -38.23
CA VAL A 304 19.08 -21.87 -38.17
C VAL A 304 18.10 -22.39 -39.22
N LEU A 305 18.44 -22.17 -40.49
CA LEU A 305 17.85 -22.80 -41.64
C LEU A 305 18.07 -24.27 -41.37
N THR A 306 16.95 -24.97 -41.16
CA THR A 306 16.77 -26.38 -41.51
C THR A 306 18.08 -27.16 -41.58
N ARG A 307 18.36 -27.95 -40.53
CA ARG A 307 19.19 -29.17 -40.51
C ARG A 307 20.01 -29.33 -41.81
N PRO A 308 21.36 -29.29 -41.79
CA PRO A 308 22.16 -29.43 -43.01
C PRO A 308 21.63 -30.62 -43.81
N ARG A 309 21.17 -30.36 -45.03
CA ARG A 309 20.58 -31.36 -45.91
C ARG A 309 21.60 -32.48 -46.02
N ARG A 310 21.37 -33.62 -45.33
CA ARG A 310 22.26 -34.78 -45.37
C ARG A 310 22.42 -35.15 -46.84
N ARG A 311 23.65 -35.04 -47.35
CA ARG A 311 24.01 -35.58 -48.66
C ARG A 311 23.96 -37.11 -48.57
N GLY A 312 23.00 -37.70 -49.26
CA GLY A 312 23.01 -39.06 -49.84
C GLY A 312 23.19 -40.27 -48.90
N TRP A 313 22.54 -41.38 -49.23
CA TRP A 313 22.81 -42.08 -50.48
C TRP A 313 21.63 -41.90 -51.42
#